data_AF-A0A3D5WR15-F1
#
_entry.id   AF-A0A3D5WR15-F1
#
_cell.length_a   1.000
_cell.length_b   1.000
_cell.length_c   1.000
_cell.angle_alpha   90.00
_cell.angle_beta   90.00
_cell.angle_gamma   90.00
#
_symmetry.space_group_name_H-M   'P 1'
#
loop_
_entity.id
_entity.type
_entity.pdbx_description
1 polymer ?
#
loop_
_entity_poly.entity_id
_entity_poly.type
_entity_poly.pdbx_seq_one_letter_code
_entity_poly.pdbx_strand_id
1 'polypeptide(L)'
;ELDDDFAQDVSDFDTLDEYKADVEKKILENKENQIKREQEDQIIEKIIENAQMEIPQQMIAAQTRQMTQEFAQRLQSQGLSLEQYMQFTGLTPQKMMEDLEPQALKRIQSRLVLEAVVAAENIEASDEEIDKELENMASMYQMEIDKLKELIGDDEKKQIGMDLAVQKAVEFVVKEAVEK
;
A
#
# COMPACT_ATOMS: atom_id res chain seq x y z
N GLU A 1 -6.13 25.36 -29.49
CA GLU A 1 -7.22 24.37 -29.60
C GLU A 1 -6.70 23.09 -28.95
N LEU A 2 -7.15 21.88 -29.29
CA LEU A 2 -6.37 20.67 -28.99
C LEU A 2 -5.49 20.42 -30.21
N ASP A 3 -4.24 20.88 -30.12
CA ASP A 3 -3.23 20.93 -31.18
C ASP A 3 -1.83 20.64 -30.60
N ASP A 4 -0.80 20.67 -31.43
CA ASP A 4 0.58 20.40 -31.01
C ASP A 4 1.10 21.46 -30.03
N ASP A 5 0.67 22.71 -30.18
CA ASP A 5 1.00 23.80 -29.25
C ASP A 5 0.44 23.49 -27.84
N PHE A 6 -0.80 22.98 -27.76
CA PHE A 6 -1.38 22.52 -26.50
C PHE A 6 -0.60 21.34 -25.89
N ALA A 7 -0.11 20.40 -26.69
CA ALA A 7 0.67 19.26 -26.19
C ALA A 7 1.99 19.72 -25.56
N GLN A 8 2.68 20.68 -26.20
CA GLN A 8 3.92 21.27 -25.69
C GLN A 8 3.69 22.12 -24.43
N ASP A 9 2.52 22.75 -24.28
CA ASP A 9 2.19 23.56 -23.11
C ASP A 9 1.94 22.72 -21.83
N VAL A 10 1.48 21.47 -21.98
CA VAL A 10 1.01 20.63 -20.86
C VAL A 10 1.81 19.34 -20.66
N SER A 11 2.76 19.04 -21.53
CA SER A 11 3.55 17.81 -21.50
C SER A 11 4.93 17.99 -22.10
N ASP A 12 5.79 16.98 -21.94
CA ASP A 12 7.12 16.94 -22.56
C ASP A 12 7.09 16.43 -24.01
N PHE A 13 5.92 16.33 -24.65
CA PHE A 13 5.75 15.84 -26.02
C PHE A 13 5.64 16.97 -27.04
N ASP A 14 6.23 16.76 -28.22
CA ASP A 14 6.26 17.76 -29.29
C ASP A 14 4.96 17.80 -30.09
N THR A 15 4.20 16.69 -30.11
CA THR A 15 2.97 16.55 -30.89
C THR A 15 1.79 16.09 -30.06
N LEU A 16 0.59 16.47 -30.50
CA LEU A 16 -0.67 16.04 -29.89
C LEU A 16 -0.87 14.53 -29.97
N ASP A 17 -0.37 13.89 -31.04
CA ASP A 17 -0.50 12.45 -31.22
C ASP A 17 0.39 11.67 -30.24
N GLU A 18 1.62 12.14 -29.96
CA GLU A 18 2.49 11.58 -28.92
C GLU A 18 1.87 11.74 -27.53
N TYR A 19 1.35 12.93 -27.22
CA TYR A 19 0.66 13.18 -25.95
C TYR A 19 -0.57 12.27 -25.78
N LYS A 20 -1.39 12.10 -26.84
CA LYS A 20 -2.53 11.18 -26.81
C LYS A 20 -2.11 9.73 -26.58
N ALA A 21 -1.05 9.27 -27.25
CA ALA A 21 -0.54 7.90 -27.08
C ALA A 21 -0.03 7.66 -25.66
N ASP A 22 0.64 8.62 -25.04
CA ASP A 22 1.07 8.54 -23.65
C ASP A 22 -0.11 8.53 -22.67
N VAL A 23 -1.11 9.40 -22.88
CA VAL A 23 -2.34 9.39 -22.07
C VAL A 23 -3.07 8.06 -22.20
N GLU A 24 -3.19 7.51 -23.41
CA GLU A 24 -3.81 6.19 -23.64
C GLU A 24 -3.05 5.09 -22.89
N LYS A 25 -1.72 5.09 -22.99
CA LYS A 25 -0.86 4.15 -22.25
C LYS A 25 -1.05 4.28 -20.74
N LYS A 26 -1.04 5.50 -20.19
CA LYS A 26 -1.27 5.74 -18.76
C LYS A 26 -2.64 5.27 -18.31
N ILE A 27 -3.68 5.49 -19.12
CA ILE A 27 -5.04 5.00 -18.83
C ILE A 27 -5.06 3.47 -18.81
N LEU A 28 -4.41 2.82 -19.79
CA LEU A 28 -4.32 1.37 -19.87
C LEU A 28 -3.60 0.80 -18.64
N GLU A 29 -2.40 1.30 -18.32
CA GLU A 29 -1.62 0.87 -17.15
C GLU A 29 -2.40 1.07 -15.85
N ASN A 30 -3.12 2.18 -15.72
CA ASN A 30 -3.97 2.44 -14.54
C ASN A 30 -5.10 1.41 -14.41
N LYS A 31 -5.75 1.07 -15.53
CA LYS A 31 -6.83 0.07 -15.55
C LYS A 31 -6.32 -1.33 -15.26
N GLU A 32 -5.19 -1.73 -15.87
CA GLU A 32 -4.56 -3.03 -15.61
C GLU A 32 -4.18 -3.18 -14.14
N ASN A 33 -3.56 -2.15 -13.56
CA ASN A 33 -3.22 -2.13 -12.14
C ASN A 33 -4.47 -2.13 -11.23
N GLN A 34 -5.55 -1.48 -11.65
CA GLN A 34 -6.82 -1.51 -10.92
C GLN A 34 -7.41 -2.93 -10.92
N ILE A 35 -7.49 -3.58 -12.09
CA ILE A 35 -8.01 -4.94 -12.22
C ILE A 35 -7.18 -5.91 -11.37
N LYS A 36 -5.84 -5.79 -11.43
CA LYS A 36 -4.94 -6.63 -10.62
C LYS A 36 -5.22 -6.49 -9.12
N ARG A 37 -5.36 -5.25 -8.62
CA ARG A 37 -5.69 -5.00 -7.21
C ARG A 37 -7.07 -5.52 -6.83
N GLU A 38 -8.07 -5.34 -7.68
CA GLU A 38 -9.42 -5.85 -7.43
C GLU A 38 -9.44 -7.39 -7.36
N GLN A 39 -8.66 -8.06 -8.21
CA GLN A 39 -8.48 -9.51 -8.16
C GLN A 39 -7.78 -9.95 -6.87
N GLU A 40 -6.66 -9.30 -6.50
CA GLU A 40 -5.94 -9.52 -5.25
C GLU A 40 -6.87 -9.39 -4.03
N ASP A 41 -7.62 -8.29 -3.95
CA ASP A 41 -8.54 -8.02 -2.86
C ASP A 41 -9.65 -9.08 -2.77
N GLN A 42 -10.23 -9.49 -3.89
CA GLN A 42 -11.27 -10.53 -3.92
C GLN A 42 -10.75 -11.90 -3.47
N ILE A 43 -9.52 -12.25 -3.84
CA ILE A 43 -8.90 -13.52 -3.45
C ILE A 43 -8.62 -13.50 -1.95
N ILE A 44 -8.00 -12.43 -1.43
CA ILE A 44 -7.71 -12.29 -0.01
C ILE A 44 -9.02 -12.31 0.81
N GLU A 45 -10.06 -11.61 0.36
CA GLU A 45 -11.37 -11.61 1.02
C GLU A 45 -11.97 -13.02 1.13
N LYS A 46 -11.91 -13.82 0.06
CA LYS A 46 -12.34 -15.22 0.11
C LYS A 46 -11.51 -16.07 1.08
N ILE A 47 -10.21 -15.81 1.22
CA ILE A 47 -9.38 -16.53 2.19
C ILE A 47 -9.78 -16.13 3.62
N ILE A 48 -10.01 -14.82 3.86
CA ILE A 48 -10.48 -14.30 5.16
C ILE A 48 -11.82 -14.93 5.55
N GLU A 49 -12.78 -15.04 4.64
CA GLU A 49 -14.10 -15.65 4.90
C GLU A 49 -14.00 -17.11 5.38
N ASN A 50 -12.97 -17.85 4.95
CA ASN A 50 -12.74 -19.23 5.34
C ASN A 50 -11.84 -19.37 6.58
N ALA A 51 -11.22 -18.28 7.04
CA ALA A 51 -10.32 -18.28 8.18
C ALA A 51 -11.07 -18.01 9.50
N GLN A 52 -10.72 -18.77 10.55
CA GLN A 52 -11.21 -18.50 11.91
C GLN A 52 -10.18 -17.66 12.65
N MET A 53 -10.54 -16.43 13.00
CA MET A 53 -9.67 -15.46 13.65
C MET A 53 -10.41 -14.75 14.79
N GLU A 54 -9.83 -14.77 15.99
CA GLU A 54 -10.26 -13.90 17.09
C GLU A 54 -9.32 -12.70 17.17
N ILE A 55 -9.82 -11.51 16.83
CA ILE A 55 -9.02 -10.29 16.81
C ILE A 55 -9.35 -9.45 18.06
N PRO A 56 -8.39 -9.24 18.97
CA PRO A 56 -8.57 -8.39 20.15
C PRO A 56 -8.93 -6.94 19.77
N GLN A 57 -9.86 -6.34 20.51
CA GLN A 57 -10.25 -4.94 20.32
C GLN A 57 -9.09 -3.95 20.43
N GLN A 58 -8.08 -4.27 21.25
CA GLN A 58 -6.88 -3.45 21.40
C GLN A 58 -6.05 -3.41 20.10
N MET A 59 -6.03 -4.50 19.33
CA MET A 59 -5.35 -4.53 18.03
C MET A 59 -6.09 -3.68 17.00
N ILE A 60 -7.42 -3.78 16.95
CA ILE A 60 -8.26 -2.95 16.07
C ILE A 60 -8.03 -1.47 16.40
N ALA A 61 -8.10 -1.10 17.69
CA ALA A 61 -7.87 0.28 18.11
C ALA A 61 -6.46 0.79 17.79
N ALA A 62 -5.43 -0.06 17.89
CA ALA A 62 -4.07 0.30 17.49
C ALA A 62 -3.96 0.54 15.98
N GLN A 63 -4.53 -0.36 15.17
CA GLN A 63 -4.54 -0.23 13.73
C GLN A 63 -5.34 0.99 13.26
N THR A 64 -6.49 1.29 13.87
CA THR A 64 -7.29 2.48 13.58
C THR A 64 -6.50 3.76 13.87
N ARG A 65 -5.75 3.81 14.97
CA ARG A 65 -4.87 4.96 15.28
C ARG A 65 -3.75 5.11 14.27
N GLN A 66 -3.12 4.02 13.85
CA GLN A 66 -2.11 4.05 12.80
C GLN A 66 -2.68 4.60 11.49
N MET A 67 -3.84 4.10 11.06
CA MET A 67 -4.52 4.57 9.84
C MET A 67 -4.90 6.05 9.92
N THR A 68 -5.29 6.52 11.10
CA THR A 68 -5.56 7.94 11.37
C THR A 68 -4.29 8.79 11.20
N GLN A 69 -3.15 8.32 11.71
CA GLN A 69 -1.86 9.00 11.56
C GLN A 69 -1.38 9.01 10.11
N GLU A 70 -1.49 7.89 9.41
CA GLU A 70 -1.19 7.78 7.97
C GLU A 70 -2.03 8.80 7.17
N PHE A 71 -3.32 8.92 7.49
CA PHE A 71 -4.20 9.91 6.86
C PHE A 71 -3.77 11.35 7.19
N ALA A 72 -3.46 11.64 8.45
CA ALA A 72 -2.99 12.96 8.87
C ALA A 72 -1.68 13.37 8.16
N GLN A 73 -0.73 12.44 8.01
CA GLN A 73 0.52 12.68 7.30
C GLN A 73 0.27 12.99 5.81
N ARG A 74 -0.65 12.27 5.16
CA ARG A 74 -1.04 12.56 3.77
C ARG A 74 -1.72 13.92 3.60
N LEU A 75 -2.47 14.38 4.59
CA LEU A 75 -3.03 15.72 4.57
C LEU A 75 -1.94 16.78 4.77
N GLN A 76 -1.03 16.53 5.70
CA GLN A 76 0.07 17.43 5.99
C GLN A 76 1.00 17.62 4.78
N SER A 77 1.26 16.58 4.00
CA SER A 77 2.03 16.69 2.75
C SER A 77 1.34 17.54 1.68
N GLN A 78 0.00 17.70 1.77
CA GLN A 78 -0.80 18.61 0.94
C GLN A 78 -0.96 20.00 1.58
N GLY A 79 -0.31 20.26 2.71
CA GLY A 79 -0.39 21.54 3.43
C GLY A 79 -1.65 21.72 4.27
N LEU A 80 -2.40 20.65 4.54
CA LEU A 80 -3.65 20.69 5.31
C LEU A 80 -3.51 19.92 6.64
N SER A 81 -4.00 20.47 7.75
CA SER A 81 -4.07 19.72 9.01
C SER A 81 -5.30 18.83 9.08
N LEU A 82 -5.23 17.73 9.85
CA LEU A 82 -6.39 16.87 10.10
C LEU A 82 -7.56 17.65 10.72
N GLU A 83 -7.28 18.60 11.61
CA GLU A 83 -8.28 19.46 12.23
C GLU A 83 -8.99 20.34 11.20
N GLN A 84 -8.25 20.97 10.30
CA GLN A 84 -8.82 21.79 9.22
C GLN A 84 -9.68 20.94 8.28
N TYR A 85 -9.21 19.74 7.92
CA TYR A 85 -9.99 18.80 7.12
C TYR A 85 -11.31 18.42 7.80
N MET A 86 -11.28 18.11 9.10
CA MET A 86 -12.48 17.83 9.90
C MET A 86 -13.44 19.02 9.92
N GLN A 87 -12.94 20.25 10.08
CA GLN A 87 -13.75 21.46 10.05
C GLN A 87 -14.42 21.68 8.68
N PHE A 88 -13.71 21.49 7.58
CA PHE A 88 -14.25 21.69 6.23
C PHE A 88 -15.27 20.61 5.83
N THR A 89 -15.05 19.38 6.26
CA THR A 89 -15.92 18.24 5.90
C THR A 89 -17.05 18.00 6.89
N GLY A 90 -16.99 18.63 8.08
CA GLY A 90 -17.88 18.32 9.19
C GLY A 90 -17.63 16.95 9.82
N LEU A 91 -16.50 16.29 9.49
CA LEU A 91 -16.14 14.99 10.03
C LEU A 91 -15.75 15.13 11.51
N THR A 92 -16.35 14.32 12.36
CA THR A 92 -16.00 14.28 13.79
C THR A 92 -14.96 13.19 14.04
N PRO A 93 -14.12 13.31 15.10
CA PRO A 93 -13.18 12.25 15.47
C PRO A 93 -13.86 10.89 15.70
N GLN A 94 -15.05 10.91 16.34
CA GLN A 94 -15.85 9.71 16.58
C GLN A 94 -16.26 9.05 15.26
N LYS A 95 -16.80 9.84 14.32
CA LYS A 95 -17.23 9.33 13.02
C LYS A 95 -16.06 8.80 12.20
N MET A 96 -14.91 9.48 12.28
CA MET A 96 -13.68 9.01 11.64
C MET A 96 -13.23 7.66 12.19
N MET A 97 -13.27 7.45 13.51
CA MET A 97 -12.95 6.15 14.10
C MET A 97 -13.94 5.07 13.65
N GLU A 98 -15.23 5.35 13.69
CA GLU A 98 -16.28 4.42 13.23
C GLU A 98 -16.11 4.01 11.76
N ASP A 99 -15.71 4.96 10.90
CA ASP A 99 -15.50 4.69 9.47
C ASP A 99 -14.19 3.93 9.19
N LEU A 100 -13.19 4.08 10.07
CA LEU A 100 -11.88 3.41 9.93
C LEU A 100 -11.83 2.04 10.61
N GLU A 101 -12.61 1.79 11.66
CA GLU A 101 -12.59 0.52 12.40
C GLU A 101 -12.83 -0.73 11.52
N PRO A 102 -13.84 -0.77 10.63
CA PRO A 102 -14.03 -1.91 9.73
C PRO A 102 -12.84 -2.11 8.77
N GLN A 103 -12.22 -1.03 8.31
CA GLN A 103 -11.06 -1.08 7.43
C GLN A 103 -9.82 -1.56 8.19
N ALA A 104 -9.65 -1.13 9.44
CA ALA A 104 -8.61 -1.60 10.33
C ALA A 104 -8.74 -3.10 10.61
N LEU A 105 -9.96 -3.58 10.86
CA LEU A 105 -10.25 -4.99 11.00
C LEU A 105 -9.87 -5.77 9.73
N LYS A 106 -10.33 -5.32 8.54
CA LYS A 106 -9.98 -5.97 7.27
C LYS A 106 -8.46 -6.01 7.06
N ARG A 107 -7.74 -4.93 7.35
CA ARG A 107 -6.27 -4.86 7.23
C ARG A 107 -5.56 -5.85 8.16
N ILE A 108 -6.01 -5.99 9.41
CA ILE A 108 -5.48 -6.99 10.34
C ILE A 108 -5.76 -8.41 9.82
N GLN A 109 -7.00 -8.68 9.38
CA GLN A 109 -7.39 -9.98 8.85
C GLN A 109 -6.56 -10.37 7.63
N SER A 110 -6.43 -9.48 6.64
CA SER A 110 -5.58 -9.69 5.46
C SER A 110 -4.15 -10.00 5.86
N ARG A 111 -3.59 -9.23 6.80
CA ARG A 111 -2.23 -9.41 7.27
C ARG A 111 -2.03 -10.78 7.92
N LEU A 112 -2.89 -11.16 8.87
CA LEU A 112 -2.78 -12.43 9.58
C LEU A 112 -2.94 -13.64 8.65
N VAL A 113 -3.86 -13.56 7.70
CA VAL A 113 -4.06 -14.61 6.71
C VAL A 113 -2.83 -14.76 5.82
N LEU A 114 -2.27 -13.66 5.34
CA LEU A 114 -1.07 -13.70 4.49
C LEU A 114 0.15 -14.19 5.28
N GLU A 115 0.32 -13.80 6.54
CA GLU A 115 1.37 -14.36 7.41
C GLU A 115 1.19 -15.86 7.64
N ALA A 116 -0.05 -16.34 7.76
CA ALA A 116 -0.32 -17.77 7.84
C ALA A 116 0.05 -18.50 6.54
N VAL A 117 -0.19 -17.88 5.37
CA VAL A 117 0.26 -18.41 4.08
C VAL A 117 1.79 -18.43 4.01
N VAL A 118 2.45 -17.34 4.42
CA VAL A 118 3.92 -17.27 4.52
C VAL A 118 4.47 -18.44 5.33
N ALA A 119 3.89 -18.72 6.50
CA ALA A 119 4.31 -19.80 7.37
C ALA A 119 4.00 -21.20 6.79
N ALA A 120 2.83 -21.38 6.17
CA ALA A 120 2.41 -22.65 5.59
C ALA A 120 3.26 -23.06 4.37
N GLU A 121 3.56 -22.09 3.52
CA GLU A 121 4.28 -22.28 2.25
C GLU A 121 5.79 -22.02 2.38
N ASN A 122 6.27 -21.67 3.58
CA ASN A 122 7.67 -21.34 3.88
C ASN A 122 8.23 -20.26 2.93
N ILE A 123 7.45 -19.19 2.75
CA ILE A 123 7.86 -18.06 1.93
C ILE A 123 8.84 -17.21 2.72
N GLU A 124 10.03 -16.99 2.19
CA GLU A 124 11.05 -16.18 2.83
C GLU A 124 11.54 -15.09 1.88
N ALA A 125 11.88 -13.93 2.44
CA ALA A 125 12.61 -12.89 1.72
C ALA A 125 14.11 -13.25 1.75
N SER A 126 14.77 -13.17 0.59
CA SER A 126 16.21 -13.35 0.53
C SER A 126 16.94 -12.16 1.14
N ASP A 127 18.18 -12.37 1.57
CA ASP A 127 19.04 -11.27 2.04
C ASP A 127 19.20 -10.17 0.98
N GLU A 128 19.26 -10.56 -0.30
CA GLU A 128 19.33 -9.63 -1.44
C GLU A 128 18.06 -8.78 -1.58
N GLU A 129 16.89 -9.36 -1.38
CA GLU A 129 15.61 -8.63 -1.39
C GLU A 129 15.54 -7.64 -0.24
N ILE A 130 15.99 -8.04 0.96
CA ILE A 130 16.04 -7.18 2.14
C ILE A 130 17.04 -6.03 1.93
N ASP A 131 18.24 -6.32 1.43
CA ASP A 131 19.25 -5.28 1.17
C ASP A 131 18.78 -4.27 0.12
N LYS A 132 18.10 -4.73 -0.93
CA LYS A 132 17.49 -3.84 -1.93
C LYS A 132 16.40 -2.95 -1.31
N GLU A 133 15.59 -3.48 -0.40
CA GLU A 133 14.58 -2.67 0.29
C GLU A 133 15.22 -1.62 1.19
N LEU A 134 16.32 -1.96 1.86
CA LEU A 134 17.10 -1.00 2.64
C LEU A 134 17.70 0.11 1.75
N GLU A 135 18.16 -0.21 0.53
CA GLU A 135 18.61 0.79 -0.45
C GLU A 135 17.49 1.74 -0.88
N ASN A 136 16.29 1.20 -1.13
CA ASN A 136 15.11 1.99 -1.47
C ASN A 136 14.74 2.95 -0.33
N MET A 137 14.71 2.44 0.91
CA MET A 137 14.45 3.24 2.11
C MET A 137 15.51 4.33 2.29
N ALA A 138 16.80 4.00 2.13
CA ALA A 138 17.89 4.96 2.23
C ALA A 138 17.72 6.11 1.23
N SER A 139 17.37 5.77 -0.01
CA SER A 139 17.08 6.74 -1.07
C SER A 139 15.88 7.64 -0.74
N MET A 140 14.80 7.06 -0.21
CA MET A 140 13.59 7.78 0.18
C MET A 140 13.84 8.77 1.33
N TYR A 141 14.64 8.36 2.31
CA TYR A 141 15.04 9.22 3.44
C TYR A 141 16.22 10.13 3.13
N GLN A 142 16.77 10.09 1.90
CA GLN A 142 17.98 10.81 1.50
C GLN A 142 19.15 10.58 2.47
N MET A 143 19.31 9.32 2.88
CA MET A 143 20.28 8.86 3.85
C MET A 143 21.27 7.91 3.20
N GLU A 144 22.51 7.92 3.68
CA GLU A 144 23.48 6.88 3.32
C GLU A 144 23.04 5.52 3.86
N ILE A 145 23.15 4.48 3.03
CA ILE A 145 22.71 3.12 3.38
C ILE A 145 23.38 2.60 4.65
N ASP A 146 24.68 2.86 4.84
CA ASP A 146 25.42 2.41 6.01
C ASP A 146 24.85 3.01 7.30
N LYS A 147 24.47 4.30 7.26
CA LYS A 147 23.83 4.97 8.40
C LYS A 147 22.44 4.43 8.66
N LEU A 148 21.68 4.12 7.61
CA LEU A 148 20.36 3.50 7.77
C LEU A 148 20.48 2.12 8.43
N LYS A 149 21.44 1.31 7.98
CA LYS A 149 21.74 -0.02 8.55
C LYS A 149 22.18 0.05 10.01
N GLU A 150 22.86 1.12 10.43
CA GLU A 150 23.19 1.36 11.85
C GLU A 150 21.96 1.74 12.70
N LEU A 151 20.95 2.39 12.10
CA LEU A 151 19.72 2.81 12.78
C LEU A 151 18.68 1.70 12.87
N ILE A 152 18.62 0.83 11.86
CA ILE A 152 17.68 -0.30 11.79
C ILE A 152 18.22 -1.46 12.62
N GLY A 153 17.49 -1.80 13.68
CA GLY A 153 17.84 -2.96 14.52
C GLY A 153 17.51 -4.30 13.85
N ASP A 154 18.01 -5.39 14.44
CA ASP A 154 17.73 -6.75 13.96
C ASP A 154 16.23 -7.06 13.89
N ASP A 155 15.43 -6.54 14.82
CA ASP A 155 13.98 -6.78 14.85
C ASP A 155 13.26 -6.02 13.73
N GLU A 156 13.69 -4.81 13.39
CA GLU A 156 13.16 -4.07 12.24
C GLU A 156 13.59 -4.72 10.92
N LYS A 157 14.83 -5.23 10.83
CA LYS A 157 15.27 -5.99 9.66
C LYS A 157 14.43 -7.26 9.45
N LYS A 158 14.10 -7.98 10.53
CA LYS A 158 13.17 -9.13 10.46
C LYS A 158 11.77 -8.71 10.03
N GLN A 159 11.29 -7.57 10.53
CA GLN A 159 9.99 -7.04 10.13
C GLN A 159 9.96 -6.71 8.62
N ILE A 160 11.02 -6.10 8.09
CA ILE A 160 11.18 -5.85 6.65
C ILE A 160 11.15 -7.17 5.88
N GLY A 161 11.89 -8.18 6.33
CA GLY A 161 11.86 -9.51 5.71
C GLY A 161 10.47 -10.14 5.72
N MET A 162 9.74 -10.02 6.83
CA MET A 162 8.36 -10.49 6.94
C MET A 162 7.43 -9.71 6.00
N ASP A 163 7.58 -8.39 5.90
CA ASP A 163 6.77 -7.56 5.02
C ASP A 163 6.98 -7.94 3.54
N LEU A 164 8.22 -8.20 3.14
CA LEU A 164 8.56 -8.71 1.81
C LEU A 164 7.99 -10.12 1.58
N ALA A 165 8.07 -11.01 2.57
CA ALA A 165 7.48 -12.35 2.49
C ALA A 165 5.95 -12.29 2.34
N VAL A 166 5.29 -11.38 3.06
CA VAL A 166 3.85 -11.12 2.95
C VAL A 166 3.48 -10.59 1.55
N GLN A 167 4.29 -9.70 0.96
CA GLN A 167 4.10 -9.25 -0.43
C GLN A 167 4.19 -10.42 -1.41
N LYS A 168 5.19 -11.29 -1.24
CA LYS A 168 5.36 -12.51 -2.06
C LYS A 168 4.19 -13.48 -1.86
N ALA A 169 3.62 -13.55 -0.66
CA ALA A 169 2.45 -14.36 -0.39
C ALA A 169 1.21 -13.88 -1.16
N VAL A 170 1.05 -12.56 -1.36
CA VAL A 170 -0.01 -12.02 -2.23
C VAL A 170 0.14 -12.55 -3.65
N GLU A 171 1.34 -12.45 -4.22
CA GLU A 171 1.61 -12.96 -5.57
C GLU A 171 1.38 -14.47 -5.68
N PHE A 172 1.78 -15.21 -4.64
CA PHE A 172 1.56 -16.66 -4.55
C PHE A 172 0.06 -16.99 -4.56
N VAL A 173 -0.75 -16.39 -3.69
CA VAL A 173 -2.19 -16.70 -3.62
C VAL A 173 -2.93 -16.29 -4.89
N VAL A 174 -2.52 -15.21 -5.55
CA VAL A 174 -3.09 -14.80 -6.85
C VAL A 174 -2.78 -15.84 -7.92
N LYS A 175 -1.54 -16.32 -7.97
CA LYS A 175 -1.11 -17.32 -8.95
C LYS A 175 -1.82 -18.67 -8.76
N GLU A 176 -2.05 -19.08 -7.52
CA GLU A 176 -2.72 -20.34 -7.19
C GLU A 176 -4.26 -20.23 -7.22
N ALA A 177 -4.80 -19.02 -7.23
CA ALA A 177 -6.24 -18.81 -7.40
C ALA A 177 -6.67 -19.25 -8.81
N VAL A 178 -7.37 -20.38 -8.88
CA VAL A 178 -7.96 -20.88 -10.12
C VAL A 178 -9.00 -19.88 -10.61
N GLU A 179 -8.71 -19.20 -11.73
CA GLU A 179 -9.73 -18.50 -12.51
C GLU A 179 -10.81 -19.52 -12.90
N LYS A 180 -12.01 -19.38 -12.37
CA LYS A 180 -13.19 -20.17 -12.76
C LYS A 180 -14.01 -19.42 -13.79
#